data_AF-A0A9E4PQW8-F1
#
_entry.id   AF-A0A9E4PQW8-F1
#
_cell.length_a   1.000
_cell.length_b   1.000
_cell.length_c   1.000
_cell.angle_alpha   90.00
_cell.angle_beta   90.00
_cell.angle_gamma   90.00
#
_symmetry.space_group_name_H-M   'P 1'
#
loop_
_entity.id
_entity.type
_entity.pdbx_description
1 polymer ?
#
loop_
_entity_poly.entity_id
_entity_poly.type
_entity_poly.pdbx_seq_one_letter_code
_entity_poly.pdbx_strand_id
1 'polypeptide(L)'
;MKQEKSSLEKVFNRPATRRQLIKAGGIAALGIAFSKPIIETLRPSVAFASGGQTFEPVPSDPIYMEAEEMDLFQYQVEPARPHLIKKVPGAPGTATAPFPGPDGNYRVDVDVAIEHDGQPTLELWIGGEFIQGWKYPLGDTGFPIFTLQGPTLYVANGVEIKLVGYDSEGAWARVDRIIFTPKA
;
A
#
# COMPACT_ATOMS: atom_id res chain seq x y z
N MET A 1 33.39 53.58 -19.19
CA MET A 1 32.03 54.06 -18.80
C MET A 1 31.07 52.90 -19.07
N LYS A 2 30.28 52.35 -18.15
CA LYS A 2 29.85 52.66 -16.79
C LYS A 2 29.63 51.30 -16.08
N GLN A 3 29.97 51.22 -14.79
CA GLN A 3 29.63 50.10 -13.93
C GLN A 3 28.15 50.12 -13.55
N GLU A 4 27.58 48.96 -13.25
CA GLU A 4 26.86 48.80 -11.98
C GLU A 4 26.92 47.37 -11.45
N LYS A 5 27.28 47.27 -10.17
CA LYS A 5 27.40 46.07 -9.36
C LYS A 5 26.04 45.80 -8.70
N SER A 6 25.60 44.55 -8.65
CA SER A 6 24.62 44.13 -7.64
C SER A 6 25.20 42.96 -6.86
N SER A 7 25.58 43.28 -5.63
CA SER A 7 26.10 42.39 -4.60
C SER A 7 24.94 42.05 -3.69
N LEU A 8 24.62 40.77 -3.49
CA LEU A 8 23.83 40.29 -2.36
C LEU A 8 24.17 38.82 -2.06
N GLU A 9 25.40 38.60 -1.57
CA GLU A 9 25.67 37.48 -0.66
C GLU A 9 25.48 37.98 0.78
N LYS A 10 24.48 37.43 1.49
CA LYS A 10 24.48 37.26 2.96
C LYS A 10 23.70 35.98 3.25
N VAL A 11 24.38 34.85 3.45
CA VAL A 11 24.74 34.34 4.79
C VAL A 11 23.49 34.18 5.67
N PHE A 12 22.94 32.96 5.69
CA PHE A 12 22.36 32.40 6.91
C PHE A 12 22.91 30.99 7.12
N ASN A 13 24.10 30.97 7.70
CA ASN A 13 24.63 29.85 8.45
C ASN A 13 24.08 29.97 9.89
N ARG A 14 23.44 28.93 10.44
CA ARG A 14 23.43 28.59 11.88
C ARG A 14 22.68 27.26 12.18
N PRO A 15 23.00 26.59 13.31
CA PRO A 15 23.16 25.14 13.40
C PRO A 15 22.07 24.41 14.22
N ALA A 16 22.22 23.08 14.32
CA ALA A 16 21.40 22.15 15.10
C ALA A 16 21.28 22.45 16.60
N THR A 17 20.12 22.11 17.19
CA THR A 17 19.88 21.98 18.65
C THR A 17 18.91 20.81 18.86
N ARG A 18 19.37 19.63 19.30
CA ARG A 18 19.53 19.12 20.69
C ARG A 18 18.21 18.76 21.42
N ARG A 19 18.03 17.43 21.56
CA ARG A 19 17.39 16.64 22.63
C ARG A 19 16.13 17.20 23.32
N GLN A 20 15.05 16.42 23.27
CA GLN A 20 14.34 16.02 24.50
C GLN A 20 14.06 14.52 24.52
N LEU A 21 14.72 13.88 25.49
CA LEU A 21 14.48 12.56 26.01
C LEU A 21 13.39 12.72 27.09
N ILE A 22 12.26 12.03 26.99
CA ILE A 22 11.34 11.88 28.12
C ILE A 22 11.55 10.48 28.69
N LYS A 23 12.06 10.44 29.91
CA LYS A 23 12.14 9.25 30.77
C LYS A 23 11.22 9.47 31.98
N ALA A 24 10.65 8.36 32.43
CA ALA A 24 10.31 7.99 33.81
C ALA A 24 8.86 8.16 34.32
N GLY A 25 8.40 7.10 34.99
CA GLY A 25 7.21 6.98 35.84
C GLY A 25 6.49 5.66 35.55
N GLY A 26 6.79 4.51 36.16
CA GLY A 26 7.32 4.26 37.49
C GLY A 26 6.19 4.26 38.52
N ILE A 27 5.48 3.13 38.67
CA ILE A 27 4.63 2.87 39.84
C ILE A 27 5.10 1.56 40.46
N ALA A 28 5.53 1.64 41.71
CA ALA A 28 5.98 0.53 42.52
C ALA A 28 4.94 0.19 43.61
N ALA A 29 4.79 -1.12 43.83
CA ALA A 29 4.61 -1.83 45.09
C ALA A 29 3.40 -1.54 46.01
N LEU A 30 2.65 -2.62 46.30
CA LEU A 30 2.31 -2.95 47.69
C LEU A 30 2.20 -4.48 47.84
N GLY A 31 3.08 -5.06 48.66
CA GLY A 31 3.04 -6.47 49.05
C GLY A 31 2.21 -6.68 50.31
N ILE A 32 1.56 -7.85 50.41
CA ILE A 32 1.08 -8.40 51.68
C ILE A 32 1.40 -9.91 51.72
N ALA A 33 2.28 -10.24 52.65
CA ALA A 33 2.43 -11.44 53.50
C ALA A 33 2.25 -12.88 52.96
N PHE A 34 3.24 -13.69 53.37
CA PHE A 34 3.35 -15.14 53.27
C PHE A 34 2.31 -15.89 54.14
N SER A 35 1.71 -16.94 53.58
CA SER A 35 1.15 -18.08 54.33
C SER A 35 1.70 -19.39 53.75
N LYS A 36 2.01 -20.34 54.62
CA LYS A 36 2.68 -21.63 54.34
C LYS A 36 1.73 -22.63 53.63
N PRO A 37 2.26 -23.69 52.99
CA PRO A 37 1.55 -24.44 51.95
C PRO A 37 0.61 -25.48 52.56
N ILE A 38 -0.65 -25.48 52.11
CA ILE A 38 -1.52 -26.65 52.23
C ILE A 38 -1.31 -27.44 50.94
N ILE A 39 -0.61 -28.57 51.04
CA ILE A 39 -0.64 -29.59 49.99
C ILE A 39 -2.01 -30.25 50.10
N GLU A 40 -2.98 -29.66 49.40
CA GLU A 40 -4.23 -30.33 49.12
C GLU A 40 -4.07 -31.01 47.77
N THR A 41 -4.08 -32.34 47.80
CA THR A 41 -4.08 -33.20 46.62
C THR A 41 -5.43 -33.06 45.91
N LEU A 42 -5.71 -31.88 45.37
CA LEU A 42 -6.77 -31.66 44.41
C LEU A 42 -6.23 -32.14 43.08
N ARG A 43 -6.75 -33.28 42.63
CA ARG A 43 -6.62 -33.71 41.24
C ARG A 43 -7.02 -32.50 40.37
N PRO A 44 -6.16 -31.94 39.52
CA PRO A 44 -6.69 -31.18 38.40
C PRO A 44 -7.48 -32.20 37.57
N SER A 45 -8.80 -32.15 37.68
CA SER A 45 -9.63 -32.54 36.55
C SER A 45 -9.11 -31.70 35.41
N VAL A 46 -8.40 -32.33 34.47
CA VAL A 46 -7.96 -31.65 33.25
C VAL A 46 -9.23 -31.47 32.42
N ALA A 47 -10.07 -30.54 32.84
CA ALA A 47 -10.95 -29.87 31.92
C ALA A 47 -10.01 -29.09 31.01
N PHE A 48 -9.66 -29.70 29.88
CA PHE A 48 -9.22 -28.95 28.71
C PHE A 48 -10.39 -28.01 28.39
N ALA A 49 -10.36 -26.81 28.98
CA ALA A 49 -11.00 -25.67 28.38
C ALA A 49 -10.31 -25.52 27.03
N SER A 50 -10.90 -26.14 26.01
CA SER A 50 -10.69 -25.80 24.62
C SER A 50 -11.12 -24.34 24.49
N GLY A 51 -10.23 -23.44 24.89
CA GLY A 51 -10.25 -22.06 24.44
C GLY A 51 -9.97 -22.13 22.96
N GLY A 52 -11.02 -22.43 22.18
CA GLY A 52 -11.00 -22.31 20.75
C GLY A 52 -10.69 -20.86 20.45
N GLN A 53 -9.41 -20.55 20.23
CA GLN A 53 -9.08 -19.48 19.32
C GLN A 53 -9.72 -19.93 18.01
N THR A 54 -10.82 -19.27 17.65
CA THR A 54 -11.35 -19.34 16.30
C THR A 54 -10.25 -18.78 15.42
N PHE A 55 -9.41 -19.68 14.88
CA PHE A 55 -8.60 -19.35 13.73
C PHE A 55 -9.60 -19.07 12.62
N GLU A 56 -9.98 -17.81 12.46
CA GLU A 56 -10.69 -17.36 11.28
C GLU A 56 -9.87 -17.87 10.08
N PRO A 57 -10.48 -18.64 9.17
CA PRO A 57 -9.75 -19.18 8.04
C PRO A 57 -9.13 -18.00 7.28
N VAL A 58 -7.83 -18.09 6.98
CA VAL A 58 -7.19 -17.14 6.08
C VAL A 58 -8.01 -17.12 4.79
N PRO A 59 -8.42 -15.94 4.28
CA PRO A 59 -9.15 -15.86 3.02
C PRO A 59 -8.39 -16.65 1.95
N SER A 60 -9.05 -17.59 1.28
CA SER A 60 -8.39 -18.40 0.24
C SER A 60 -8.48 -17.75 -1.14
N ASP A 61 -9.50 -16.93 -1.35
CA ASP A 61 -9.88 -16.46 -2.68
C ASP A 61 -9.24 -15.10 -2.96
N PRO A 62 -8.72 -14.88 -4.18
CA PRO A 62 -8.24 -13.57 -4.58
C PRO A 62 -9.33 -12.51 -4.47
N ILE A 63 -8.93 -11.31 -4.05
CA ILE A 63 -9.77 -10.11 -4.07
C ILE A 63 -9.40 -9.29 -5.29
N TYR A 64 -10.41 -8.88 -6.05
CA TYR A 64 -10.25 -8.04 -7.23
C TYR A 64 -10.77 -6.64 -6.91
N MET A 65 -9.97 -5.62 -7.24
CA MET A 65 -10.40 -4.23 -7.24
C MET A 65 -10.37 -3.74 -8.68
N GLU A 66 -11.55 -3.57 -9.27
CA GLU A 66 -11.68 -3.07 -10.65
C GLU A 66 -11.32 -1.58 -10.68
N ALA A 67 -10.46 -1.18 -11.62
CA ALA A 67 -9.88 0.15 -11.62
C ALA A 67 -10.90 1.23 -12.01
N GLU A 68 -11.91 0.88 -12.82
CA GLU A 68 -13.01 1.76 -13.21
C GLU A 68 -13.98 2.10 -12.07
N GLU A 69 -13.93 1.36 -10.96
CA GLU A 69 -14.76 1.59 -9.77
C GLU A 69 -14.06 2.46 -8.70
N MET A 70 -12.79 2.84 -8.93
CA MET A 70 -12.01 3.66 -8.01
C MET A 70 -12.30 5.16 -8.19
N ASP A 71 -11.89 5.98 -7.21
CA ASP A 71 -11.88 7.44 -7.36
C ASP A 71 -10.77 7.87 -8.33
N LEU A 72 -11.15 8.44 -9.47
CA LEU A 72 -10.25 8.78 -10.56
C LEU A 72 -9.90 10.27 -10.61
N PHE A 73 -8.62 10.58 -10.81
CA PHE A 73 -8.15 11.91 -11.19
C PHE A 73 -7.12 11.78 -12.30
N GLN A 74 -7.29 12.51 -13.41
CA GLN A 74 -6.47 12.37 -14.63
C GLN A 74 -6.43 10.94 -15.21
N TYR A 75 -7.35 10.10 -14.75
CA TYR A 75 -7.82 8.88 -15.40
C TYR A 75 -9.28 9.09 -15.80
N GLN A 76 -9.71 8.35 -16.82
CA GLN A 76 -11.11 8.21 -17.17
C GLN A 76 -11.37 6.77 -17.59
N VAL A 77 -12.59 6.29 -17.38
CA VAL A 77 -13.04 5.03 -17.95
C VAL A 77 -12.95 5.12 -19.49
N GLU A 78 -12.32 4.14 -20.11
CA GLU A 78 -12.13 4.07 -21.57
C GLU A 78 -13.47 3.70 -22.22
N PRO A 79 -14.13 4.59 -23.01
CA PRO A 79 -15.47 4.31 -23.51
C PRO A 79 -15.57 3.07 -24.41
N ALA A 80 -14.48 2.76 -25.14
CA ALA A 80 -14.41 1.59 -26.01
C ALA A 80 -14.14 0.28 -25.25
N ARG A 81 -13.65 0.35 -24.01
CA ARG A 81 -13.28 -0.78 -23.15
C ARG A 81 -13.59 -0.38 -21.70
N PRO A 82 -14.86 -0.44 -21.28
CA PRO A 82 -15.28 0.17 -20.01
C PRO A 82 -14.72 -0.50 -18.75
N HIS A 83 -14.04 -1.65 -18.90
CA HIS A 83 -13.25 -2.30 -17.85
C HIS A 83 -11.84 -1.70 -17.69
N LEU A 84 -11.47 -0.72 -18.50
CA LEU A 84 -10.17 -0.06 -18.41
C LEU A 84 -10.35 1.38 -17.98
N ILE A 85 -9.45 1.84 -17.11
CA ILE A 85 -9.16 3.27 -17.00
C ILE A 85 -7.99 3.61 -17.92
N LYS A 86 -8.05 4.77 -18.58
CA LYS A 86 -6.97 5.33 -19.40
C LYS A 86 -6.57 6.70 -18.88
N LYS A 87 -5.27 6.93 -18.74
CA LYS A 87 -4.72 8.25 -18.39
C LYS A 87 -5.09 9.29 -19.45
N VAL A 88 -5.44 10.50 -19.03
CA VAL A 88 -5.66 11.63 -19.94
C VAL A 88 -4.40 12.52 -20.05
N PRO A 89 -4.29 13.38 -21.09
CA PRO A 89 -3.16 14.28 -21.25
C PRO A 89 -2.98 15.22 -20.05
N GLY A 90 -1.73 15.43 -19.63
CA GLY A 90 -1.40 16.32 -18.52
C GLY A 90 -0.71 15.58 -17.37
N ALA A 91 -1.09 15.92 -16.13
CA ALA A 91 -0.51 15.37 -14.92
C ALA A 91 -0.65 13.83 -14.84
N PRO A 92 0.13 13.15 -13.98
CA PRO A 92 -0.04 11.72 -13.76
C PRO A 92 -1.47 11.36 -13.38
N GLY A 93 -1.96 10.23 -13.88
CA GLY A 93 -3.27 9.69 -13.52
C GLY A 93 -3.21 9.06 -12.13
N THR A 94 -4.23 9.26 -11.30
CA THR A 94 -4.39 8.56 -10.02
C THR A 94 -5.73 7.86 -9.92
N ALA A 95 -5.73 6.61 -9.46
CA ALA A 95 -6.92 5.85 -9.11
C ALA A 95 -6.79 5.41 -7.65
N THR A 96 -7.79 5.75 -6.81
CA THR A 96 -7.72 5.58 -5.36
C THR A 96 -8.96 4.88 -4.82
N ALA A 97 -8.80 3.91 -3.92
CA ALA A 97 -9.92 3.28 -3.22
C ALA A 97 -9.44 2.64 -1.91
N PRO A 98 -10.30 2.49 -0.88
CA PRO A 98 -9.98 1.69 0.29
C PRO A 98 -9.91 0.20 -0.06
N PHE A 99 -8.95 -0.53 0.50
CA PHE A 99 -8.88 -1.98 0.35
C PHE A 99 -10.12 -2.66 0.96
N PRO A 100 -10.90 -3.46 0.19
CA PRO A 100 -12.14 -4.05 0.69
C PRO A 100 -11.93 -5.37 1.45
N GLY A 101 -10.74 -5.95 1.36
CA GLY A 101 -10.41 -7.22 1.98
C GLY A 101 -10.14 -7.14 3.47
N PRO A 102 -10.17 -8.27 4.18
CA PRO A 102 -9.73 -8.33 5.57
C PRO A 102 -8.23 -8.10 5.70
N ASP A 103 -7.76 -7.81 6.90
CA ASP A 103 -6.34 -7.72 7.22
C ASP A 103 -5.60 -9.02 6.85
N GLY A 104 -4.46 -8.92 6.16
CA GLY A 104 -3.67 -10.10 5.82
C GLY A 104 -2.45 -9.83 4.94
N ASN A 105 -1.67 -10.88 4.69
CA ASN A 105 -0.61 -10.82 3.69
C ASN A 105 -1.18 -11.17 2.30
N TYR A 106 -0.86 -10.36 1.31
CA TYR A 106 -1.30 -10.53 -0.06
C TYR A 106 -0.13 -10.37 -1.02
N ARG A 107 -0.09 -11.20 -2.07
CA ARG A 107 0.60 -10.82 -3.31
C ARG A 107 -0.30 -9.85 -4.05
N VAL A 108 0.24 -8.68 -4.41
CA VAL A 108 -0.50 -7.63 -5.10
C VAL A 108 -0.01 -7.54 -6.54
N ASP A 109 -0.80 -8.04 -7.47
CA ASP A 109 -0.53 -7.96 -8.90
C ASP A 109 -1.48 -6.95 -9.55
N VAL A 110 -1.15 -6.42 -10.73
CA VAL A 110 -1.98 -5.44 -11.45
C VAL A 110 -2.12 -5.83 -12.92
N ASP A 111 -3.35 -5.94 -13.41
CA ASP A 111 -3.61 -6.16 -14.83
C ASP A 111 -3.64 -4.82 -15.56
N VAL A 112 -2.88 -4.75 -16.65
CA VAL A 112 -2.72 -3.54 -17.46
C VAL A 112 -2.89 -3.85 -18.93
N ALA A 113 -3.40 -2.90 -19.69
CA ALA A 113 -3.45 -3.02 -21.15
C ALA A 113 -2.19 -2.40 -21.76
N ILE A 114 -1.43 -3.19 -22.52
CA ILE A 114 -0.14 -2.77 -23.08
C ILE A 114 -0.26 -2.38 -24.56
N GLU A 115 0.58 -1.44 -25.01
CA GLU A 115 0.55 -0.88 -26.37
C GLU A 115 1.85 -1.15 -27.13
N HIS A 116 1.75 -1.08 -28.46
CA HIS A 116 2.88 -1.29 -29.39
C HIS A 116 3.78 -0.06 -29.58
N ASP A 117 3.31 1.13 -29.21
CA ASP A 117 3.94 2.42 -29.54
C ASP A 117 4.52 3.13 -28.31
N GLY A 118 4.47 2.51 -27.14
CA GLY A 118 5.15 3.04 -25.96
C GLY A 118 4.97 2.15 -24.73
N GLN A 119 5.73 2.48 -23.69
CA GLN A 119 5.82 1.70 -22.45
C GLN A 119 5.61 2.62 -21.24
N PRO A 120 4.35 2.94 -20.90
CA PRO A 120 4.02 3.78 -19.76
C PRO A 120 4.51 3.14 -18.44
N THR A 121 4.51 3.93 -17.36
CA THR A 121 4.87 3.43 -16.02
C THR A 121 3.69 3.53 -15.07
N LEU A 122 3.70 2.67 -14.05
CA LEU A 122 2.70 2.63 -13.00
C LEU A 122 3.37 2.43 -11.65
N GLU A 123 2.89 3.14 -10.65
CA GLU A 123 3.30 3.01 -9.26
C GLU A 123 2.12 2.52 -8.41
N LEU A 124 2.42 1.61 -7.49
CA LEU A 124 1.52 1.18 -6.42
C LEU A 124 1.92 1.86 -5.11
N TRP A 125 0.91 2.45 -4.47
CA TRP A 125 1.01 3.06 -3.15
C TRP A 125 -0.03 2.45 -2.21
N ILE A 126 0.36 2.13 -0.98
CA ILE A 126 -0.53 1.57 0.04
C ILE A 126 -0.34 2.36 1.34
N GLY A 127 -1.42 2.92 1.89
CA GLY A 127 -1.37 3.72 3.12
C GLY A 127 -0.48 4.97 3.01
N GLY A 128 -0.30 5.50 1.79
CA GLY A 128 0.58 6.64 1.51
C GLY A 128 2.06 6.30 1.34
N GLU A 129 2.46 5.03 1.48
CA GLU A 129 3.82 4.55 1.22
C GLU A 129 3.97 4.05 -0.22
N PHE A 130 5.09 4.38 -0.86
CA PHE A 130 5.45 3.82 -2.16
C PHE A 130 5.86 2.36 -2.00
N ILE A 131 5.17 1.46 -2.70
CA ILE A 131 5.40 0.02 -2.60
C ILE A 131 6.25 -0.48 -3.76
N GLN A 132 5.85 -0.16 -4.98
CA GLN A 132 6.44 -0.74 -6.20
C GLN A 132 6.18 0.17 -7.39
N GLY A 133 7.13 0.21 -8.32
CA GLY A 133 6.95 0.81 -9.64
C GLY A 133 7.22 -0.21 -10.74
N TRP A 134 6.49 -0.11 -11.84
CA TRP A 134 6.68 -0.93 -13.04
C TRP A 134 6.75 -0.05 -14.28
N LYS A 135 7.53 -0.52 -15.26
CA LYS A 135 7.40 -0.10 -16.65
C LYS A 135 6.59 -1.18 -17.39
N TYR A 136 5.61 -0.76 -18.17
CA TYR A 136 4.80 -1.69 -18.96
C TYR A 136 5.71 -2.34 -20.02
N PRO A 137 5.56 -3.64 -20.30
CA PRO A 137 6.20 -4.22 -21.47
C PRO A 137 5.59 -3.67 -22.75
N LEU A 138 6.34 -3.71 -23.84
CA LEU A 138 5.81 -3.41 -25.17
C LEU A 138 4.84 -4.52 -25.59
N GLY A 139 3.67 -4.13 -26.09
CA GLY A 139 2.63 -5.04 -26.56
C GLY A 139 2.47 -5.06 -28.08
N ASP A 140 1.43 -5.76 -28.52
CA ASP A 140 0.97 -5.74 -29.92
C ASP A 140 -0.22 -4.80 -30.11
N THR A 141 -0.63 -4.61 -31.36
CA THR A 141 -1.88 -3.92 -31.68
C THR A 141 -3.07 -4.65 -31.05
N GLY A 142 -3.98 -3.92 -30.38
CA GLY A 142 -5.20 -4.51 -29.81
C GLY A 142 -5.34 -4.40 -28.29
N PHE A 143 -4.34 -3.83 -27.60
CA PHE A 143 -4.35 -3.62 -26.15
C PHE A 143 -4.47 -4.92 -25.34
N PRO A 144 -3.60 -5.93 -25.56
CA PRO A 144 -3.64 -7.15 -24.77
C PRO A 144 -3.42 -6.85 -23.29
N ILE A 145 -4.04 -7.65 -22.43
CA ILE A 145 -3.85 -7.57 -20.98
C ILE A 145 -2.54 -8.26 -20.59
N PHE A 146 -1.78 -7.62 -19.71
CA PHE A 146 -0.57 -8.13 -19.11
C PHE A 146 -0.63 -7.93 -17.59
N THR A 147 -0.26 -8.96 -16.82
CA THR A 147 -0.25 -8.87 -15.35
C THR A 147 1.14 -8.47 -14.85
N LEU A 148 1.25 -7.24 -14.33
CA LEU A 148 2.40 -6.76 -13.59
C LEU A 148 2.47 -7.46 -12.23
N GLN A 149 3.53 -8.23 -12.02
CA GLN A 149 3.72 -8.99 -10.79
C GLN A 149 4.27 -8.09 -9.68
N GLY A 150 3.64 -8.08 -8.51
CA GLY A 150 4.07 -7.26 -7.39
C GLY A 150 4.52 -8.02 -6.15
N PRO A 151 4.79 -7.29 -5.06
CA PRO A 151 5.33 -7.86 -3.84
C PRO A 151 4.26 -8.62 -3.06
N THR A 152 4.72 -9.45 -2.12
CA THR A 152 3.90 -9.95 -1.02
C THR A 152 4.10 -9.07 0.20
N LEU A 153 3.03 -8.51 0.74
CA LEU A 153 3.06 -7.64 1.91
C LEU A 153 1.76 -7.68 2.69
N TYR A 154 1.80 -7.17 3.91
CA TYR A 154 0.61 -6.98 4.73
C TYR A 154 -0.22 -5.79 4.22
N VAL A 155 -1.53 -5.99 4.09
CA VAL A 155 -2.51 -4.98 3.70
C VAL A 155 -3.62 -4.99 4.75
N ALA A 156 -3.85 -3.83 5.38
CA ALA A 156 -4.92 -3.67 6.36
C ALA A 156 -6.25 -3.35 5.65
N ASN A 157 -7.36 -3.85 6.19
CA ASN A 157 -8.71 -3.50 5.77
C ASN A 157 -8.90 -1.98 5.80
N GLY A 158 -9.48 -1.45 4.72
CA GLY A 158 -9.76 -0.02 4.60
C GLY A 158 -8.53 0.86 4.36
N VAL A 159 -7.31 0.32 4.30
CA VAL A 159 -6.13 1.10 3.93
C VAL A 159 -6.30 1.65 2.51
N GLU A 160 -5.86 2.89 2.27
CA GLU A 160 -5.88 3.46 0.93
C GLU A 160 -4.95 2.68 0.00
N ILE A 161 -5.50 2.20 -1.12
CA ILE A 161 -4.77 1.70 -2.27
C ILE A 161 -4.81 2.79 -3.33
N LYS A 162 -3.64 3.15 -3.86
CA LYS A 162 -3.50 4.16 -4.90
C LYS A 162 -2.58 3.68 -6.00
N LEU A 163 -3.06 3.84 -7.23
CA LEU A 163 -2.26 3.68 -8.44
C LEU A 163 -1.89 5.04 -9.01
N VAL A 164 -0.65 5.22 -9.47
CA VAL A 164 -0.20 6.43 -10.16
C VAL A 164 0.40 6.06 -11.51
N GLY A 165 -0.24 6.49 -12.60
CA GLY A 165 0.20 6.16 -13.96
C GLY A 165 0.75 7.34 -14.74
N TYR A 166 1.73 7.05 -15.59
CA TYR A 166 2.43 8.02 -16.42
C TYR A 166 2.42 7.54 -17.87
N ASP A 167 2.12 8.44 -18.81
CA ASP A 167 2.29 8.15 -20.23
C ASP A 167 3.76 8.14 -20.63
N SER A 168 4.09 7.42 -21.70
CA SER A 168 5.43 7.39 -22.25
C SER A 168 5.38 7.07 -23.74
N GLU A 169 6.17 7.80 -24.53
CA GLU A 169 6.39 7.53 -25.97
C GLU A 169 5.12 7.54 -26.83
N GLY A 170 4.01 8.15 -26.36
CA GLY A 170 2.73 8.19 -27.09
C GLY A 170 1.71 7.17 -26.59
N ALA A 171 2.13 6.22 -25.75
CA ALA A 171 1.27 5.27 -25.07
C ALA A 171 0.75 5.82 -23.74
N TRP A 172 -0.50 5.49 -23.42
CA TRP A 172 -1.18 5.91 -22.20
C TRP A 172 -1.21 4.76 -21.19
N ALA A 173 -0.93 5.05 -19.93
CA ALA A 173 -1.16 4.08 -18.86
C ALA A 173 -2.64 3.66 -18.86
N ARG A 174 -2.89 2.36 -19.07
CA ARG A 174 -4.20 1.73 -18.95
C ARG A 174 -4.17 0.63 -17.92
N VAL A 175 -5.17 0.61 -17.05
CA VAL A 175 -5.27 -0.35 -15.95
C VAL A 175 -6.65 -0.99 -16.00
N ASP A 176 -6.69 -2.31 -15.82
CA ASP A 176 -7.92 -3.12 -15.70
C ASP A 176 -8.26 -3.27 -14.21
N ARG A 177 -7.43 -4.00 -13.47
CA ARG A 177 -7.71 -4.34 -12.07
C ARG A 177 -6.46 -4.49 -11.22
N ILE A 178 -6.65 -4.46 -9.90
CA ILE A 178 -5.67 -4.90 -8.91
C ILE A 178 -6.11 -6.26 -8.37
N ILE A 179 -5.18 -7.21 -8.27
CA ILE A 179 -5.41 -8.58 -7.80
C ILE A 179 -4.66 -8.78 -6.49
N PHE A 180 -5.39 -9.01 -5.41
CA PHE A 180 -4.84 -9.35 -4.10
C PHE A 180 -5.00 -10.84 -3.87
N THR A 181 -3.94 -11.62 -4.09
CA THR A 181 -3.94 -13.06 -3.81
C THR A 181 -3.47 -13.31 -2.38
N PRO A 182 -4.32 -13.86 -1.49
CA PRO A 182 -3.92 -14.17 -0.12
C PRO A 182 -2.66 -15.03 -0.04
N LYS A 183 -1.82 -14.76 0.95
CA LYS A 183 -0.63 -15.53 1.30
C LYS A 183 -0.66 -15.90 2.78
N ALA A 184 -0.38 -17.18 3.05
CA ALA A 184 -0.24 -17.70 4.40
C ALA A 184 1.07 -17.22 5.05
#